data_AF-A0A067E8Z6-F1
#
_entry.id   AF-A0A067E8Z6-F1
#
_cell.length_a   1.000
_cell.length_b   1.000
_cell.length_c   1.000
_cell.angle_alpha   90.00
_cell.angle_beta   90.00
_cell.angle_gamma   90.00
#
_symmetry.space_group_name_H-M   'P 1'
#
loop_
_entity.id
_entity.type
_entity.pdbx_description
1 polymer ?
#
loop_
_entity_poly.entity_id
_entity_poly.type
_entity_poly.pdbx_seq_one_letter_code
_entity_poly.pdbx_strand_id
1 'polypeptide(L)'
;SYDERLSWEHSRMPYWCFPWTSEVTDIDYSEDGPFVTLKDVLTHSQVTAKFKCVVRVVAALPWRSEDFCSPLGNYRIRLTLEDPTARIHAFVYAEDGEKLFGGYPFVDVLKRKINKLLGVAVSDGQEIKDAPRNPPWVQCCLKSYYIDRNDIWGSRQYRIFDTKISG
;
A
#
# COMPACT_ATOMS: atom_id res chain seq x y z
N SER A 1 3.32 16.11 -25.46
CA SER A 1 1.95 16.46 -25.93
C SER A 1 0.91 15.86 -24.99
N TYR A 2 -0.31 16.41 -24.92
CA TYR A 2 -1.46 15.78 -24.25
C TYR A 2 -1.71 14.36 -24.82
N ASP A 3 -1.49 14.19 -26.13
CA ASP A 3 -1.68 12.91 -26.82
C ASP A 3 -0.61 11.86 -26.47
N GLU A 4 0.61 12.29 -26.12
CA GLU A 4 1.66 11.40 -25.61
C GLU A 4 1.40 10.94 -24.16
N ARG A 5 0.56 11.65 -23.41
CA ARG A 5 0.18 11.26 -22.04
C ARG A 5 -0.87 10.14 -22.04
N LEU A 6 -1.70 10.07 -23.08
CA LEU A 6 -2.74 9.05 -23.23
C LEU A 6 -2.19 7.69 -23.69
N SER A 7 -1.04 7.69 -24.38
CA SER A 7 -0.40 6.47 -24.90
C SER A 7 0.51 5.76 -23.89
N TRP A 8 0.75 6.34 -22.72
CA TRP A 8 1.51 5.70 -21.64
C TRP A 8 0.60 4.88 -20.72
N GLU A 9 1.07 3.69 -20.35
CA GLU A 9 0.48 2.77 -19.34
C GLU A 9 0.24 3.42 -17.96
N HIS A 10 0.73 4.65 -17.79
CA HIS A 10 0.78 5.46 -16.58
C HIS A 10 -0.20 6.66 -16.61
N SER A 11 -1.11 6.70 -17.57
CA SER A 11 -2.02 7.85 -17.85
C SER A 11 -2.92 8.27 -16.68
N ARG A 12 -3.11 7.40 -15.68
CA ARG A 12 -3.94 7.68 -14.48
C ARG A 12 -3.15 8.04 -13.22
N MET A 13 -1.83 8.18 -13.32
CA MET A 13 -1.01 8.56 -12.16
C MET A 13 -1.28 10.02 -11.75
N PRO A 14 -1.39 10.32 -10.45
CA PRO A 14 -1.45 11.69 -9.97
C PRO A 14 -0.26 12.50 -10.47
N TYR A 15 -0.50 13.73 -10.94
CA TYR A 15 0.55 14.64 -11.40
C TYR A 15 1.67 14.85 -10.36
N TRP A 16 1.32 14.75 -9.06
CA TRP A 16 2.24 14.88 -7.93
C TRP A 16 3.18 13.68 -7.73
N CYS A 17 3.03 12.61 -8.52
CA CYS A 17 3.94 11.47 -8.58
C CYS A 17 4.98 11.61 -9.71
N PHE A 18 5.01 12.74 -10.42
CA PHE A 18 5.90 12.95 -11.56
C PHE A 18 7.25 13.53 -11.10
N PRO A 19 8.41 13.07 -11.64
CA PRO A 19 8.54 12.12 -12.74
C PRO A 19 8.53 10.64 -12.34
N TRP A 20 8.59 10.31 -11.05
CA TRP A 20 8.68 8.92 -10.59
C TRP A 20 7.94 8.68 -9.28
N THR A 21 7.27 7.51 -9.17
CA THR A 21 6.95 6.93 -7.86
C THR A 21 8.24 6.64 -7.12
N SER A 22 8.22 6.75 -5.80
CA SER A 22 9.41 6.45 -5.01
C SER A 22 9.72 4.94 -5.10
N GLU A 23 11.01 4.59 -5.25
CA GLU A 23 11.56 3.22 -5.22
C GLU A 23 11.48 2.60 -3.80
N VAL A 24 10.42 2.90 -3.04
CA VAL A 24 10.17 2.33 -1.71
C VAL A 24 9.54 0.95 -1.83
N THR A 25 8.84 0.68 -2.92
CA THR A 25 8.07 -0.55 -3.10
C THR A 25 8.29 -1.11 -4.49
N ASP A 26 8.52 -2.41 -4.55
CA ASP A 26 8.52 -3.21 -5.77
C ASP A 26 7.22 -4.02 -5.83
N ILE A 27 6.66 -4.17 -7.03
CA ILE A 27 5.47 -5.01 -7.27
C ILE A 27 5.85 -6.20 -8.16
N ASP A 28 5.47 -7.40 -7.75
CA ASP A 28 5.76 -8.65 -8.48
C ASP A 28 4.60 -9.08 -9.40
N TYR A 29 3.48 -8.34 -9.37
CA TYR A 29 2.28 -8.73 -10.10
C TYR A 29 2.43 -8.47 -11.61
N SER A 30 2.49 -9.55 -12.38
CA SER A 30 2.87 -9.59 -13.80
C SER A 30 1.74 -9.34 -14.80
N GLU A 31 0.52 -9.00 -14.37
CA GLU A 31 -0.50 -8.59 -15.35
C GLU A 31 -0.21 -7.18 -15.84
N ASP A 32 -0.06 -7.02 -17.16
CA ASP A 32 0.12 -5.76 -17.89
C ASP A 32 -1.18 -4.94 -17.88
N GLY A 33 -1.64 -4.57 -16.69
CA GLY A 33 -2.79 -3.69 -16.45
C GLY A 33 -2.33 -2.29 -16.05
N PRO A 34 -2.99 -1.22 -16.51
CA PRO A 34 -2.65 0.14 -16.14
C PRO A 34 -2.89 0.39 -14.64
N PHE A 35 -2.19 1.38 -14.09
CA PHE A 35 -2.51 1.88 -12.76
C PHE A 35 -3.93 2.47 -12.72
N VAL A 36 -4.67 2.21 -11.65
CA VAL A 36 -6.01 2.74 -11.40
C VAL A 36 -6.03 3.60 -10.14
N THR A 37 -7.06 4.44 -10.02
CA THR A 37 -7.28 5.27 -8.83
C THR A 37 -8.03 4.51 -7.75
N LEU A 38 -7.93 4.94 -6.48
CA LEU A 38 -8.69 4.34 -5.39
C LEU A 38 -10.19 4.53 -5.56
N LYS A 39 -10.63 5.61 -6.23
CA LYS A 39 -12.03 5.76 -6.65
C LYS A 39 -12.45 4.66 -7.62
N ASP A 40 -11.64 4.34 -8.63
CA ASP A 40 -11.92 3.24 -9.57
C ASP A 40 -12.05 1.91 -8.81
N VAL A 41 -11.18 1.67 -7.83
CA VAL A 41 -11.22 0.49 -6.95
C VAL A 41 -12.52 0.43 -6.13
N LEU A 42 -12.97 1.56 -5.58
CA LEU A 42 -14.21 1.66 -4.81
C LEU A 42 -15.45 1.49 -5.69
N THR A 43 -15.45 1.98 -6.92
CA THR A 43 -16.61 1.92 -7.84
C THR A 43 -16.54 0.75 -8.82
N HIS A 44 -15.59 -0.18 -8.64
CA HIS A 44 -15.44 -1.32 -9.53
C HIS A 44 -16.68 -2.21 -9.54
N SER A 45 -17.11 -2.65 -10.73
CA SER A 45 -18.35 -3.41 -10.94
C SER A 45 -18.30 -4.83 -10.38
N GLN A 46 -17.10 -5.39 -10.20
CA GLN A 46 -16.90 -6.69 -9.57
C GLN A 46 -16.57 -6.53 -8.08
N VAL A 47 -17.14 -7.41 -7.24
CA VAL A 47 -16.85 -7.43 -5.80
C VAL A 47 -15.40 -7.82 -5.54
N THR A 48 -14.90 -8.83 -6.26
CA THR A 48 -13.55 -9.38 -6.13
C THR A 48 -12.75 -9.08 -7.39
N ALA A 49 -11.71 -8.28 -7.26
CA ALA A 49 -10.84 -7.89 -8.36
C ALA A 49 -9.44 -7.57 -7.84
N LYS A 50 -8.47 -7.49 -8.76
CA LYS A 50 -7.07 -7.13 -8.48
C LYS A 50 -6.73 -5.85 -9.23
N PHE A 51 -5.90 -5.02 -8.61
CA PHE A 51 -5.61 -3.67 -9.07
C PHE A 51 -4.14 -3.32 -8.82
N LYS A 52 -3.58 -2.48 -9.69
CA LYS A 52 -2.32 -1.76 -9.44
C LYS A 52 -2.65 -0.31 -9.13
N CYS A 53 -2.16 0.22 -8.02
CA CYS A 53 -2.44 1.59 -7.57
C CYS A 53 -1.16 2.32 -7.20
N VAL A 54 -1.19 3.64 -7.31
CA VAL A 54 -0.17 4.53 -6.76
C VAL A 54 -0.80 5.31 -5.61
N VAL A 55 -0.30 5.09 -4.39
CA VAL A 55 -0.92 5.58 -3.16
C VAL A 55 0.13 6.12 -2.20
N ARG A 56 -0.33 6.83 -1.17
CA ARG A 56 0.43 7.13 0.05
C ARG A 56 -0.09 6.27 1.19
N VAL A 57 0.81 5.78 2.03
CA VAL A 57 0.45 5.12 3.28
C VAL A 57 0.44 6.18 4.37
N VAL A 58 -0.75 6.56 4.85
CA VAL A 58 -0.90 7.68 5.80
C VAL A 58 -1.00 7.22 7.25
N ALA A 59 -1.38 5.96 7.48
CA ALA A 59 -1.42 5.36 8.81
C ALA A 59 -1.28 3.83 8.76
N ALA A 60 -0.82 3.24 9.86
CA ALA A 60 -0.74 1.80 10.07
C ALA A 60 -1.33 1.45 11.44
N LEU A 61 -2.08 0.35 11.50
CA LEU A 61 -2.62 -0.22 12.73
C LEU A 61 -2.31 -1.72 12.81
N PRO A 62 -1.70 -2.22 13.89
CA PRO A 62 -1.23 -1.45 15.05
C PRO A 62 -0.13 -0.45 14.68
N TRP A 63 0.11 0.55 15.54
CA TRP A 63 1.09 1.61 15.26
C TRP A 63 2.52 1.24 15.67
N ARG A 64 2.67 0.20 16.50
CA ARG A 64 3.96 -0.34 16.93
C ARG A 64 4.33 -1.55 16.10
N SER A 65 5.56 -1.58 15.59
CA SER A 65 6.11 -2.69 14.81
C SER A 65 6.11 -4.03 15.58
N GLU A 66 6.23 -3.96 16.90
CA GLU A 66 6.21 -5.10 17.82
C GLU A 66 4.89 -5.86 17.77
N ASP A 67 3.80 -5.15 17.47
CA ASP A 67 2.44 -5.69 17.50
C ASP A 67 1.96 -6.12 16.10
N PHE A 68 2.81 -6.03 15.07
CA PHE A 68 2.43 -6.34 13.69
C PHE A 68 2.08 -7.81 13.48
N CYS A 69 2.70 -8.69 14.26
CA CYS A 69 2.40 -10.11 14.24
C CYS A 69 1.39 -10.45 15.35
N SER A 70 0.38 -11.23 14.99
CA SER A 70 -0.51 -11.87 15.96
C SER A 70 0.27 -12.83 16.87
N PRO A 71 -0.30 -13.23 18.02
CA PRO A 71 0.31 -14.25 18.88
C PRO A 71 0.60 -15.59 18.18
N LEU A 72 -0.10 -15.86 17.06
CA LEU A 72 0.12 -17.04 16.22
C LEU A 72 1.25 -16.85 15.19
N GLY A 73 1.97 -15.73 15.24
CA GLY A 73 3.09 -15.41 14.34
C GLY A 73 2.68 -14.73 13.03
N ASN A 74 1.42 -14.78 12.63
CA ASN A 74 0.98 -14.20 11.35
C ASN A 74 0.92 -12.68 11.40
N TYR A 75 1.38 -12.01 10.34
CA TYR A 75 1.15 -10.57 10.15
C TYR A 75 -0.34 -10.24 10.15
N ARG A 76 -0.70 -9.14 10.83
CA ARG A 76 -2.05 -8.61 10.88
C ARG A 76 -2.01 -7.09 11.03
N ILE A 77 -1.86 -6.40 9.91
CA ILE A 77 -1.77 -4.94 9.86
C ILE A 77 -2.90 -4.38 9.00
N ARG A 78 -3.44 -3.23 9.38
CA ARG A 78 -4.36 -2.42 8.59
C ARG A 78 -3.67 -1.12 8.22
N LEU A 79 -3.38 -0.96 6.93
CA LEU A 79 -2.86 0.29 6.39
C LEU A 79 -4.01 1.19 5.95
N THR A 80 -3.83 2.49 6.10
CA THR A 80 -4.70 3.51 5.52
C THR A 80 -3.99 4.05 4.29
N LEU A 81 -4.59 3.79 3.13
CA LEU A 81 -4.08 4.18 1.83
C LEU A 81 -4.84 5.39 1.33
N GLU A 82 -4.14 6.30 0.68
CA GLU A 82 -4.71 7.51 0.12
C GLU A 82 -4.14 7.81 -1.27
N ASP A 83 -5.01 8.25 -2.16
CA ASP A 83 -4.65 8.94 -3.39
C ASP A 83 -5.50 10.23 -3.50
N PRO A 84 -5.36 11.05 -4.56
CA PRO A 84 -6.17 12.27 -4.68
C PRO A 84 -7.68 12.04 -4.80
N THR A 85 -8.13 10.80 -5.02
CA THR A 85 -9.50 10.44 -5.34
C THR A 85 -10.25 9.82 -4.17
N ALA A 86 -9.55 9.10 -3.27
CA ALA A 86 -10.16 8.47 -2.11
C ALA A 86 -9.13 8.10 -1.02
N ARG A 87 -9.65 7.71 0.14
CA ARG A 87 -8.90 7.10 1.23
C ARG A 87 -9.59 5.79 1.63
N ILE A 88 -8.83 4.70 1.69
CA ILE A 88 -9.35 3.37 2.02
C ILE A 88 -8.49 2.66 3.07
N HIS A 89 -9.04 1.60 3.65
CA HIS A 89 -8.27 0.67 4.49
C HIS A 89 -7.94 -0.59 3.71
N ALA A 90 -6.68 -1.02 3.78
CA ALA A 90 -6.21 -2.27 3.21
C ALA A 90 -5.46 -3.09 4.27
N PHE A 91 -5.73 -4.38 4.31
CA PHE A 91 -5.05 -5.30 5.21
C PHE A 91 -3.73 -5.81 4.60
N VAL A 92 -2.77 -6.07 5.47
CA VAL A 92 -1.57 -6.87 5.21
C VAL A 92 -1.66 -8.04 6.16
N TYR A 93 -1.83 -9.25 5.62
CA TYR A 93 -2.19 -10.42 6.42
C TYR A 93 -1.41 -11.65 5.99
N ALA A 94 -0.90 -12.41 6.97
CA ALA A 94 -0.19 -13.67 6.76
C ALA A 94 0.90 -13.58 5.67
N GLU A 95 0.83 -14.41 4.63
CA GLU A 95 1.83 -14.50 3.55
C GLU A 95 2.02 -13.18 2.79
N ASP A 96 0.97 -12.36 2.67
CA ASP A 96 1.07 -11.06 2.03
C ASP A 96 1.97 -10.10 2.85
N GLY A 97 2.01 -10.26 4.18
CA GLY A 97 2.93 -9.54 5.07
C GLY A 97 4.36 -10.04 4.99
N GLU A 98 4.54 -11.35 4.90
CA GLU A 98 5.87 -11.95 4.68
C GLU A 98 6.47 -11.43 3.37
N LYS A 99 5.68 -11.36 2.31
CA LYS A 99 6.11 -10.80 1.04
C LYS A 99 6.45 -9.31 1.16
N LEU A 100 5.59 -8.54 1.82
CA LEU A 100 5.78 -7.10 2.01
C LEU A 100 7.08 -6.75 2.75
N PHE A 101 7.39 -7.49 3.82
CA PHE A 101 8.55 -7.20 4.67
C PHE A 101 9.80 -8.04 4.33
N GLY A 102 9.69 -9.03 3.43
CA GLY A 102 10.78 -9.95 3.10
C GLY A 102 11.02 -11.01 4.18
N GLY A 103 9.95 -11.59 4.70
CA GLY A 103 9.94 -12.60 5.77
C GLY A 103 9.55 -12.00 7.13
N TYR A 104 10.22 -12.46 8.19
CA TYR A 104 10.05 -12.00 9.57
C TYR A 104 11.35 -11.36 10.09
N PRO A 105 11.72 -10.16 9.60
CA PRO A 105 12.92 -9.50 10.04
C PRO A 105 12.77 -8.98 11.48
N PHE A 106 13.88 -8.61 12.12
CA PHE A 106 13.85 -8.00 13.45
C PHE A 106 12.98 -6.73 13.48
N VAL A 107 12.40 -6.44 14.65
CA VAL A 107 11.49 -5.30 14.88
C VAL A 107 12.07 -3.98 14.37
N ASP A 108 13.37 -3.72 14.55
CA ASP A 108 14.00 -2.48 14.08
C ASP A 108 13.98 -2.35 12.55
N VAL A 109 14.08 -3.46 11.83
CA VAL A 109 13.97 -3.49 10.37
C VAL A 109 12.53 -3.26 9.93
N LEU A 110 11.55 -3.89 10.61
CA LEU A 110 10.12 -3.63 10.38
C LEU A 110 9.78 -2.15 10.60
N LYS A 111 10.29 -1.57 11.69
CA LYS A 111 10.13 -0.17 12.05
C LYS A 111 10.69 0.75 10.98
N ARG A 112 11.91 0.48 10.48
CA ARG A 112 12.49 1.26 9.36
C ARG A 112 11.65 1.17 8.10
N LYS A 113 11.21 -0.04 7.72
CA LYS A 113 10.38 -0.26 6.53
C LYS A 113 9.05 0.48 6.61
N ILE A 114 8.33 0.40 7.74
CA ILE A 114 7.05 1.10 7.89
C ILE A 114 7.24 2.62 8.00
N ASN A 115 8.28 3.10 8.67
CA ASN A 115 8.60 4.53 8.75
C ASN A 115 8.90 5.13 7.37
N LYS A 116 9.56 4.37 6.50
CA LYS A 116 9.78 4.75 5.10
C LYS A 116 8.46 4.91 4.34
N LEU A 117 7.50 3.99 4.52
CA LEU A 117 6.15 4.10 3.94
C LEU A 117 5.34 5.27 4.51
N LEU A 118 5.46 5.52 5.82
CA LEU A 118 4.77 6.61 6.52
C LEU A 118 5.45 7.98 6.35
N GLY A 119 6.58 8.03 5.65
CA GLY A 119 7.35 9.26 5.43
C GLY A 119 7.81 9.93 6.73
N VAL A 120 8.18 9.14 7.73
CA VAL A 120 8.74 9.64 8.99
C VAL A 120 10.15 10.14 8.73
N ALA A 121 10.45 11.38 9.15
CA ALA A 121 11.78 11.94 9.02
C ALA A 121 12.76 11.26 9.99
N VAL A 122 13.91 10.82 9.46
CA VAL A 122 14.95 10.13 10.22
C VAL A 122 16.27 10.86 10.02
N SER A 123 17.02 11.07 11.09
CA SER A 123 18.39 11.59 11.10
C SER A 123 19.25 10.63 11.94
N ASP A 124 20.38 10.18 11.40
CA ASP A 124 21.29 9.22 12.04
C ASP A 124 20.60 7.94 12.56
N GLY A 125 19.58 7.46 11.83
CA GLY A 125 18.82 6.27 12.19
C GLY A 125 17.78 6.49 13.30
N GLN A 126 17.64 7.71 13.81
CA GLN A 126 16.64 8.09 14.81
C GLN A 126 15.54 8.97 14.22
N GLU A 127 14.31 8.73 14.67
CA GLU A 127 13.16 9.56 14.28
C GLU A 127 13.34 10.99 14.81
N ILE A 128 13.17 11.97 13.93
CA ILE A 128 13.18 13.38 14.32
C ILE A 128 11.83 13.67 14.97
N LYS A 129 11.84 13.99 16.26
CA LYS A 129 10.63 14.37 17.00
C LYS A 129 9.98 15.60 16.36
N ASP A 130 8.66 15.57 16.27
CA ASP A 130 7.81 16.66 15.76
C ASP A 130 8.06 17.09 14.31
N ALA A 131 8.89 16.35 13.56
CA ALA A 131 9.04 16.58 12.13
C ALA A 131 7.75 16.20 11.39
N PRO A 132 7.30 17.02 10.41
CA PRO A 132 6.13 16.69 9.61
C PRO A 132 6.38 15.41 8.82
N ARG A 133 5.41 14.50 8.83
CA ARG A 133 5.44 13.32 7.96
C ARG A 133 5.22 13.74 6.51
N ASN A 134 5.98 13.14 5.60
CA ASN A 134 5.77 13.29 4.17
C ASN A 134 5.76 11.91 3.49
N PRO A 135 4.65 11.16 3.59
CA PRO A 135 4.55 9.83 3.01
C PRO A 135 4.83 9.85 1.50
N PRO A 136 5.78 9.03 0.99
CA PRO A 136 6.06 8.95 -0.43
C PRO A 136 4.89 8.34 -1.20
N TRP A 137 4.81 8.66 -2.49
CA TRP A 137 3.95 7.94 -3.43
C TRP A 137 4.59 6.60 -3.78
N VAL A 138 3.88 5.51 -3.46
CA VAL A 138 4.35 4.14 -3.60
C VAL A 138 3.40 3.34 -4.50
N GLN A 139 3.96 2.36 -5.19
CA GLN A 139 3.19 1.42 -6.00
C GLN A 139 2.75 0.25 -5.13
N CYS A 140 1.51 -0.19 -5.27
CA CYS A 140 1.05 -1.39 -4.59
C CYS A 140 0.01 -2.15 -5.42
N CYS A 141 -0.04 -3.46 -5.21
CA CYS A 141 -1.13 -4.28 -5.72
C CYS A 141 -2.20 -4.46 -4.63
N LEU A 142 -3.46 -4.20 -5.00
CA LEU A 142 -4.62 -4.34 -4.12
C LEU A 142 -5.56 -5.40 -4.67
N LYS A 143 -6.03 -6.30 -3.81
CA LYS A 143 -7.11 -7.25 -4.13
C LYS A 143 -8.31 -6.99 -3.24
N SER A 144 -9.51 -6.97 -3.81
CA SER A 144 -10.76 -6.92 -3.05
C SER A 144 -11.29 -8.32 -2.77
N TYR A 145 -11.87 -8.49 -1.59
CA TYR A 145 -12.51 -9.73 -1.13
C TYR A 145 -13.69 -9.39 -0.22
N TYR A 146 -14.61 -10.32 -0.01
CA TYR A 146 -15.71 -10.16 0.94
C TYR A 146 -15.60 -11.23 2.03
N ILE A 147 -16.08 -10.92 3.23
CA ILE A 147 -16.03 -11.85 4.37
C ILE A 147 -17.38 -12.48 4.67
N ASP A 148 -18.48 -11.86 4.25
CA ASP A 148 -19.84 -12.37 4.40
C ASP A 148 -20.45 -12.66 3.02
N ARG A 149 -20.87 -13.91 2.80
CA ARG A 149 -21.54 -14.34 1.57
C ARG A 149 -22.95 -13.77 1.43
N ASN A 150 -23.60 -13.42 2.54
CA ASN A 150 -24.93 -12.83 2.54
C ASN A 150 -24.91 -11.31 2.29
N ASP A 151 -23.76 -10.67 2.48
CA ASP A 151 -23.54 -9.25 2.22
C ASP A 151 -22.20 -9.03 1.51
N ILE A 152 -22.12 -9.46 0.25
CA ILE A 152 -20.88 -9.43 -0.52
C ILE A 152 -20.34 -8.01 -0.74
N TRP A 153 -21.22 -7.00 -0.82
CA TRP A 153 -20.84 -5.61 -1.07
C TRP A 153 -20.53 -4.86 0.22
N GLY A 154 -21.36 -4.99 1.26
CA GLY A 154 -21.14 -4.32 2.54
C GLY A 154 -19.98 -4.92 3.33
N SER A 155 -19.67 -6.21 3.12
CA SER A 155 -18.51 -6.88 3.71
C SER A 155 -17.24 -6.83 2.86
N ARG A 156 -17.24 -6.06 1.76
CA ARG A 156 -16.08 -5.92 0.88
C ARG A 156 -14.92 -5.21 1.58
N GLN A 157 -13.76 -5.83 1.56
CA GLN A 157 -12.50 -5.37 2.13
C GLN A 157 -11.39 -5.43 1.09
N TYR A 158 -10.27 -4.78 1.40
CA TYR A 158 -9.09 -4.72 0.53
C TYR A 158 -7.88 -5.31 1.23
N ARG A 159 -7.00 -5.93 0.46
CA ARG A 159 -5.72 -6.46 0.93
C ARG A 159 -4.60 -6.05 -0.02
N ILE A 160 -3.45 -5.70 0.55
CA ILE A 160 -2.20 -5.60 -0.23
C ILE A 160 -1.72 -7.01 -0.52
N PHE A 161 -1.24 -7.23 -1.74
CA PHE A 161 -0.61 -8.49 -2.15
C PHE A 161 0.51 -8.17 -3.14
N ASP A 162 1.37 -9.14 -3.44
CA ASP A 162 2.43 -9.02 -4.47
C ASP A 162 3.21 -7.70 -4.47
N THR A 163 3.40 -7.12 -3.28
CA THR A 163 4.09 -5.85 -3.06
C THR A 163 5.17 -6.09 -2.02
N LYS A 164 6.37 -5.55 -2.22
CA LYS A 164 7.53 -5.67 -1.35
C LYS A 164 8.12 -4.30 -1.06
N ILE A 165 8.52 -4.03 0.19
CA ILE A 165 9.20 -2.78 0.55
C ILE A 165 10.70 -2.94 0.26
N SER A 166 11.22 -2.11 -0.64
CA SER A 166 12.63 -2.02 -1.05
C SER A 166 13.46 -1.34 0.05
N GLY A 167 14.63 -1.92 0.36
CA GLY A 167 15.49 -1.52 1.48
C GLY A 167 15.25 -2.36 2.72
#